data_AF-A0A367EU15-F1
#
_entry.id   AF-A0A367EU15-F1
#
_cell.length_a   1.000
_cell.length_b   1.000
_cell.length_c   1.000
_cell.angle_alpha   90.00
_cell.angle_beta   90.00
_cell.angle_gamma   90.00
#
_symmetry.space_group_name_H-M   'P 1'
#
loop_
_entity.id
_entity.type
_entity.pdbx_description
1 polymer ?
#
loop_
_entity_poly.entity_id
_entity_poly.type
_entity_poly.pdbx_seq_one_letter_code
_entity_poly.pdbx_strand_id
1 'polypeptide(L)'
;MGKGARLRRERAGRLSLVFCDLDFDRASRPFGRGTPAVPSDGWAVGRAGLVYAEWDGSRCQITGDELIEGRHPASRLVTVLRSNQRLIIGHGLLSSDLRAVAMVTTVPDSMLRRSVDTLALAHRLRGGRLSTGCGLSDLAWENLGVRRRKPHIPDMLAGGPAPDLRVGRGDHDPREDAALLASLWQTVVTSGVLAWGSGLTAGGAKGSVPLTAEHIEELTGRRAQPENQGWRSRLRAEGTYHETGQGRSRVQRLIAADLPSPTVIRDLAERLQHAGLLPARRLSDEELYTACQWMGYGQNLDVRSRIAGGRPLTKALRHRLAQALWESTHPEWINALFNMRSVARTSARAFVKFQQLMQEQSRIRAHLAAAIHTL
;
A
#
# COMPACT_ATOMS: atom_id res chain seq x y z
N MET A 1 -29.00 -26.46 36.61
CA MET A 1 -28.67 -26.00 35.25
C MET A 1 -27.28 -25.36 35.27
N GLY A 2 -26.29 -26.03 34.67
CA GLY A 2 -24.88 -25.92 35.06
C GLY A 2 -24.08 -24.75 34.47
N LYS A 3 -23.10 -24.28 35.24
CA LYS A 3 -22.06 -23.28 34.88
C LYS A 3 -21.41 -23.51 33.50
N GLY A 4 -21.39 -24.76 32.99
CA GLY A 4 -20.89 -25.10 31.66
C GLY A 4 -21.72 -24.57 30.47
N ALA A 5 -23.03 -24.35 30.65
CA ALA A 5 -23.87 -23.75 29.61
C ALA A 5 -23.69 -22.22 29.50
N ARG A 6 -23.31 -21.57 30.61
CA ARG A 6 -23.00 -20.14 30.67
C ARG A 6 -21.64 -19.83 30.02
N LEU A 7 -20.62 -20.65 30.30
CA LEU A 7 -19.30 -20.57 29.66
C LEU A 7 -19.33 -20.91 28.15
N ARG A 8 -20.23 -21.79 27.70
CA ARG A 8 -20.42 -22.08 26.27
C ARG A 8 -21.19 -20.97 25.52
N ARG A 9 -22.09 -20.22 26.19
CA ARG A 9 -22.74 -19.03 25.60
C ARG A 9 -21.81 -17.82 25.54
N GLU A 10 -20.92 -17.65 26.52
CA GLU A 10 -19.92 -16.56 26.52
C GLU A 10 -18.85 -16.69 25.42
N ARG A 11 -18.54 -17.92 24.98
CA ARG A 11 -17.64 -18.16 23.82
C ARG A 11 -18.34 -18.02 22.45
N ALA A 12 -19.66 -17.96 22.39
CA ALA A 12 -20.41 -17.95 21.13
C ALA A 12 -20.65 -16.55 20.55
N GLY A 13 -20.14 -15.48 21.18
CA GLY A 13 -20.45 -14.09 20.79
C GLY A 13 -19.24 -13.15 20.61
N ARG A 14 -18.01 -13.64 20.79
CA ARG A 14 -16.80 -12.81 20.61
C ARG A 14 -16.34 -12.84 19.16
N LEU A 15 -16.19 -11.67 18.57
CA LEU A 15 -15.69 -11.50 17.20
C LEU A 15 -14.20 -11.17 17.24
N SER A 16 -13.39 -12.03 16.63
CA SER A 16 -11.94 -11.80 16.54
C SER A 16 -11.63 -10.94 15.31
N LEU A 17 -10.86 -9.87 15.53
CA LEU A 17 -10.57 -8.80 14.56
C LEU A 17 -9.07 -8.66 14.33
N VAL A 18 -8.70 -8.25 13.12
CA VAL A 18 -7.38 -7.71 12.79
C VAL A 18 -7.58 -6.40 12.02
N PHE A 19 -7.01 -5.32 12.54
CA PHE A 19 -6.93 -4.03 11.86
C PHE A 19 -5.61 -3.95 11.12
N CYS A 20 -5.62 -3.50 9.88
CA CYS A 20 -4.39 -3.39 9.08
C CYS A 20 -4.26 -2.03 8.39
N ASP A 21 -3.02 -1.55 8.33
CA ASP A 21 -2.59 -0.41 7.52
C ASP A 21 -1.28 -0.77 6.82
N LEU A 22 -1.11 -0.31 5.58
CA LEU A 22 0.11 -0.49 4.81
C LEU A 22 0.83 0.84 4.60
N ASP A 23 2.13 0.81 4.87
CA ASP A 23 3.03 1.86 4.45
C ASP A 23 3.75 1.46 3.16
N PHE A 24 3.82 2.42 2.25
CA PHE A 24 4.49 2.26 0.98
C PHE A 24 5.84 2.96 0.99
N ASP A 25 6.87 2.27 0.54
CA ASP A 25 8.16 2.87 0.27
C ASP A 25 8.03 3.73 -0.98
N ARG A 26 8.20 5.05 -0.80
CA ARG A 26 8.34 5.98 -1.92
C ARG A 26 9.68 5.72 -2.56
N ALA A 27 9.69 5.02 -3.70
CA ALA A 27 10.79 5.14 -4.65
C ALA A 27 11.03 6.64 -4.90
N SER A 28 12.22 7.09 -4.49
CA SER A 28 12.74 8.45 -4.53
C SER A 28 12.17 9.35 -5.63
N ARG A 29 11.59 10.51 -5.26
CA ARG A 29 11.46 11.66 -6.19
C ARG A 29 12.85 12.29 -6.39
N PRO A 30 13.34 12.47 -7.63
CA PRO A 30 14.34 13.48 -7.91
C PRO A 30 13.62 14.83 -8.12
N PHE A 31 14.10 15.89 -7.48
CA PHE A 31 13.80 17.27 -7.88
C PHE A 31 15.13 18.00 -8.13
N GLY A 32 15.25 18.51 -9.36
CA GLY A 32 16.27 19.45 -9.82
C GLY A 32 15.83 19.95 -11.21
N ARG A 33 15.88 21.26 -11.46
CA ARG A 33 15.54 21.84 -12.77
C ARG A 33 16.46 21.25 -13.84
N GLY A 34 15.89 20.79 -14.96
CA GLY A 34 16.65 20.34 -16.14
C GLY A 34 16.79 18.83 -16.36
N THR A 35 16.10 17.98 -15.60
CA THR A 35 16.09 16.52 -15.84
C THR A 35 14.73 16.09 -16.40
N PRO A 36 14.64 15.25 -17.45
CA PRO A 36 13.36 14.80 -17.99
C PRO A 36 12.54 14.06 -16.92
N ALA A 37 11.23 14.31 -16.93
CA ALA A 37 10.25 13.83 -15.96
C ALA A 37 10.31 12.29 -15.80
N VAL A 38 10.73 11.83 -14.62
CA VAL A 38 10.52 10.45 -14.19
C VAL A 38 9.11 10.39 -13.57
N PRO A 39 8.26 9.41 -13.92
CA PRO A 39 6.88 9.38 -13.48
C PRO A 39 6.79 9.28 -11.95
N SER A 40 5.75 9.93 -11.44
CA SER A 40 5.33 9.90 -10.05
C SER A 40 4.97 8.48 -9.60
N ASP A 41 5.24 8.22 -8.32
CA ASP A 41 4.63 7.19 -7.50
C ASP A 41 5.04 5.73 -7.79
N GLY A 42 6.20 5.32 -7.27
CA GLY A 42 6.48 3.92 -6.91
C GLY A 42 5.81 3.57 -5.59
N TRP A 43 4.94 2.56 -5.61
CA TRP A 43 4.26 1.99 -4.43
C TRP A 43 4.82 0.59 -4.23
N ALA A 44 6.01 0.47 -3.65
CA ALA A 44 6.42 -0.82 -3.09
C ALA A 44 5.78 -0.93 -1.71
N VAL A 45 5.13 -2.05 -1.40
CA VAL A 45 4.71 -2.32 -0.01
C VAL A 45 6.00 -2.38 0.82
N GLY A 46 6.18 -1.44 1.73
CA GLY A 46 7.39 -1.35 2.57
C GLY A 46 7.17 -2.03 3.90
N ARG A 47 6.08 -1.65 4.58
CA ARG A 47 5.71 -2.18 5.90
C ARG A 47 4.20 -2.40 5.99
N ALA A 48 3.78 -3.34 6.82
CA ALA A 48 2.38 -3.50 7.20
C ALA A 48 2.25 -3.57 8.71
N GLY A 49 1.37 -2.72 9.26
CA GLY A 49 1.02 -2.74 10.67
C GLY A 49 -0.27 -3.51 10.89
N LEU A 50 -0.26 -4.47 11.80
CA LEU A 50 -1.42 -5.27 12.20
C LEU A 50 -1.71 -5.05 13.67
N VAL A 51 -2.99 -4.85 14.02
CA VAL A 51 -3.47 -4.79 15.40
C VAL A 51 -4.56 -5.82 15.58
N TYR A 52 -4.33 -6.78 16.49
CA TYR A 52 -5.25 -7.87 16.79
C TYR A 52 -6.16 -7.49 17.95
N ALA A 53 -7.46 -7.74 17.82
CA ALA A 53 -8.43 -7.43 18.86
C ALA A 53 -9.55 -8.47 18.97
N GLU A 54 -10.24 -8.47 20.10
CA GLU A 54 -11.48 -9.20 20.33
C GLU A 54 -12.61 -8.23 20.64
N TRP A 55 -13.75 -8.42 20.00
CA TRP A 55 -14.96 -7.63 20.21
C TRP A 55 -15.99 -8.45 20.99
N ASP A 56 -16.46 -7.90 22.11
CA ASP A 56 -17.43 -8.58 22.99
C ASP A 56 -18.89 -8.14 22.81
N GLY A 57 -19.15 -7.24 21.85
CA GLY A 57 -20.46 -6.61 21.66
C GLY A 57 -20.53 -5.17 22.15
N SER A 58 -19.56 -4.72 22.94
CA SER A 58 -19.50 -3.35 23.48
C SER A 58 -18.12 -2.71 23.44
N ARG A 59 -17.06 -3.51 23.55
CA ARG A 59 -15.68 -3.04 23.57
C ARG A 59 -14.78 -3.89 22.67
N CYS A 60 -13.88 -3.21 21.97
CA CYS A 60 -12.79 -3.79 21.21
C CYS A 60 -11.56 -3.82 22.13
N GLN A 61 -11.17 -5.02 22.56
CA GLN A 61 -9.99 -5.24 23.38
C GLN A 61 -8.81 -5.62 22.48
N ILE A 62 -7.80 -4.74 22.41
CA ILE A 62 -6.54 -5.07 21.74
C ILE A 62 -5.86 -6.23 22.50
N THR A 63 -5.46 -7.25 21.75
CA THR A 63 -4.83 -8.48 22.24
C THR A 63 -3.37 -8.63 21.79
N GLY A 64 -2.95 -7.83 20.81
CA GLY A 64 -1.56 -7.77 20.35
C GLY A 64 -1.43 -6.91 19.09
N ASP A 65 -0.19 -6.70 18.65
CA ASP A 65 0.14 -6.08 17.37
C ASP A 65 1.30 -6.81 16.70
N GLU A 66 1.47 -6.58 15.40
CA GLU A 66 2.58 -7.10 14.61
C GLU A 66 2.99 -6.07 13.55
N LEU A 67 4.30 -5.86 13.40
CA LEU A 67 4.87 -5.07 12.31
C LEU A 67 5.58 -6.01 11.33
N ILE A 68 5.09 -6.02 10.09
CA ILE A 68 5.69 -6.78 8.98
C ILE A 68 6.60 -5.85 8.21
N GLU A 69 7.89 -6.18 8.20
CA GLU A 69 8.92 -5.47 7.43
C GLU A 69 9.81 -6.47 6.66
N GLY A 70 10.76 -5.93 5.91
CA GLY A 70 11.80 -6.68 5.22
C GLY A 70 11.45 -6.95 3.76
N ARG A 71 11.88 -8.11 3.26
CA ARG A 71 12.02 -8.33 1.81
C ARG A 71 10.74 -8.73 1.08
N HIS A 72 9.79 -9.31 1.80
CA HIS A 72 8.54 -9.86 1.27
C HIS A 72 7.33 -9.45 2.11
N PRO A 73 7.11 -8.14 2.35
CA PRO A 73 6.08 -7.70 3.27
C PRO A 73 4.68 -8.05 2.75
N ALA A 74 4.47 -8.04 1.43
CA ALA A 74 3.18 -8.39 0.82
C ALA A 74 2.83 -9.88 0.97
N SER A 75 3.74 -10.81 0.65
CA SER A 75 3.46 -12.24 0.84
C SER A 75 3.39 -12.66 2.30
N ARG A 76 4.18 -12.03 3.18
CA ARG A 76 4.07 -12.22 4.63
C ARG A 76 2.70 -11.75 5.14
N LEU A 77 2.25 -10.57 4.74
CA LEU A 77 0.92 -10.05 5.07
C LEU A 77 -0.18 -11.02 4.62
N VAL A 78 -0.15 -11.47 3.36
CA VAL A 78 -1.14 -12.45 2.86
C VAL A 78 -1.09 -13.74 3.66
N THR A 79 0.09 -14.23 4.02
CA THR A 79 0.24 -15.46 4.83
C THR A 79 -0.39 -15.30 6.21
N VAL A 80 -0.09 -14.18 6.89
CA VAL A 80 -0.65 -13.86 8.21
C VAL A 80 -2.17 -13.72 8.13
N LEU A 81 -2.70 -12.89 7.24
CA LEU A 81 -4.13 -12.65 7.10
C LEU A 81 -4.92 -13.88 6.60
N ARG A 82 -4.29 -14.76 5.82
CA ARG A 82 -4.89 -16.02 5.36
C ARG A 82 -4.97 -17.06 6.48
N SER A 83 -3.89 -17.21 7.26
CA SER A 83 -3.82 -18.19 8.36
C SER A 83 -4.72 -17.80 9.53
N ASN A 84 -4.95 -16.51 9.70
CA ASN A 84 -5.75 -15.95 10.77
C ASN A 84 -7.22 -15.83 10.33
N GLN A 85 -8.15 -16.56 10.95
CA GLN A 85 -9.58 -16.58 10.61
C GLN A 85 -10.34 -15.29 11.03
N ARG A 86 -9.65 -14.30 11.59
CA ARG A 86 -10.18 -12.99 12.02
C ARG A 86 -10.86 -12.20 10.90
N LEU A 87 -11.79 -11.32 11.25
CA LEU A 87 -12.29 -10.30 10.33
C LEU A 87 -11.18 -9.27 10.10
N ILE A 88 -10.92 -8.92 8.85
CA ILE A 88 -9.84 -8.02 8.42
C ILE A 88 -10.46 -6.64 8.18
N ILE A 89 -10.04 -5.64 8.93
CA ILE A 89 -10.58 -4.29 8.84
C ILE A 89 -9.46 -3.34 8.42
N GLY A 90 -9.67 -2.58 7.36
CA GLY A 90 -8.75 -1.55 6.91
C GLY A 90 -9.49 -0.28 6.47
N HIS A 91 -8.73 0.75 6.15
CA HIS A 91 -9.26 2.01 5.66
C HIS A 91 -8.62 2.36 4.32
N GLY A 92 -9.35 2.15 3.22
CA GLY A 92 -8.77 2.11 1.88
C GLY A 92 -8.15 0.75 1.53
N LEU A 93 -8.56 -0.29 2.27
CA LEU A 93 -8.03 -1.65 2.15
C LEU A 93 -8.16 -2.19 0.72
N LEU A 94 -9.31 -1.99 0.08
CA LEU A 94 -9.59 -2.54 -1.25
C LEU A 94 -9.05 -1.64 -2.35
N SER A 95 -9.07 -0.32 -2.15
CA SER A 95 -8.70 0.66 -3.17
C SER A 95 -7.20 0.91 -3.26
N SER A 96 -6.48 0.77 -2.14
CA SER A 96 -5.04 1.05 -2.01
C SER A 96 -4.26 -0.22 -1.62
N ASP A 97 -4.51 -0.76 -0.44
CA ASP A 97 -3.59 -1.68 0.21
C ASP A 97 -3.54 -3.05 -0.48
N LEU A 98 -4.69 -3.72 -0.60
CA LEU A 98 -4.78 -5.01 -1.28
C LEU A 98 -4.57 -4.88 -2.78
N ARG A 99 -4.81 -3.70 -3.34
CA ARG A 99 -4.46 -3.41 -4.74
C ARG A 99 -2.94 -3.47 -4.90
N ALA A 100 -2.18 -2.81 -4.04
CA ALA A 100 -0.72 -2.84 -4.09
C ALA A 100 -0.18 -4.25 -3.84
N VAL A 101 -0.72 -4.97 -2.85
CA VAL A 101 -0.36 -6.37 -2.57
C VAL A 101 -0.62 -7.27 -3.78
N ALA A 102 -1.77 -7.11 -4.44
CA ALA A 102 -2.14 -7.90 -5.61
C ALA A 102 -1.24 -7.68 -6.84
N MET A 103 -0.40 -6.65 -6.84
CA MET A 103 0.59 -6.49 -7.90
C MET A 103 1.80 -7.41 -7.72
N VAL A 104 2.09 -7.92 -6.53
CA VAL A 104 3.32 -8.71 -6.28
C VAL A 104 3.06 -10.11 -5.78
N THR A 105 1.88 -10.35 -5.20
CA THR A 105 1.46 -11.68 -4.75
C THR A 105 -0.05 -11.86 -4.92
N THR A 106 -0.51 -13.09 -5.03
CA THR A 106 -1.94 -13.40 -5.13
C THR A 106 -2.67 -13.08 -3.83
N VAL A 107 -3.79 -12.35 -3.93
CA VAL A 107 -4.73 -12.11 -2.82
C VAL A 107 -5.85 -13.16 -2.87
N PRO A 108 -6.01 -14.04 -1.86
CA PRO A 108 -7.04 -15.08 -1.87
C PRO A 108 -8.46 -14.52 -1.68
N ASP A 109 -9.46 -15.13 -2.35
CA ASP A 109 -10.87 -14.72 -2.20
C ASP A 109 -11.42 -14.96 -0.79
N SER A 110 -10.89 -15.96 -0.08
CA SER A 110 -11.20 -16.20 1.33
C SER A 110 -10.76 -15.07 2.24
N MET A 111 -9.75 -14.29 1.84
CA MET A 111 -9.32 -13.09 2.54
C MET A 111 -10.30 -11.94 2.24
N LEU A 112 -10.61 -11.71 0.96
CA LEU A 112 -11.56 -10.68 0.52
C LEU A 112 -12.95 -10.85 1.15
N ARG A 113 -13.46 -12.07 1.28
CA ARG A 113 -14.76 -12.34 1.93
C ARG A 113 -14.80 -11.94 3.41
N ARG A 114 -13.65 -11.83 4.07
CA ARG A 114 -13.50 -11.40 5.46
C ARG A 114 -12.92 -10.00 5.56
N SER A 115 -12.85 -9.25 4.47
CA SER A 115 -12.33 -7.88 4.47
C SER A 115 -13.46 -6.87 4.64
N VAL A 116 -13.19 -5.84 5.42
CA VAL A 116 -14.04 -4.67 5.63
C VAL A 116 -13.19 -3.45 5.31
N ASP A 117 -13.60 -2.69 4.31
CA ASP A 117 -13.03 -1.41 3.96
C ASP A 117 -13.93 -0.29 4.48
N THR A 118 -13.47 0.36 5.54
CA THR A 118 -14.21 1.45 6.19
C THR A 118 -14.28 2.72 5.34
N LEU A 119 -13.30 2.94 4.45
CA LEU A 119 -13.32 4.07 3.51
C LEU A 119 -14.38 3.85 2.44
N ALA A 120 -14.47 2.63 1.92
CA ALA A 120 -15.49 2.27 0.93
C ALA A 120 -16.92 2.47 1.47
N LEU A 121 -17.17 2.03 2.72
CA LEU A 121 -18.43 2.28 3.41
C LEU A 121 -18.69 3.79 3.56
N ALA A 122 -17.72 4.55 4.04
CA ALA A 122 -17.87 6.00 4.23
C ALA A 122 -18.19 6.74 2.92
N HIS A 123 -17.50 6.41 1.83
CA HIS A 123 -17.78 6.92 0.49
C HIS A 123 -19.20 6.60 0.03
N ARG A 124 -19.64 5.35 0.22
CA ARG A 124 -20.99 4.93 -0.17
C ARG A 124 -22.06 5.70 0.60
N LEU A 125 -21.87 5.85 1.91
CA LEU A 125 -22.80 6.57 2.79
C LEU A 125 -22.86 8.07 2.53
N ARG A 126 -21.75 8.67 2.09
CA ARG A 126 -21.69 10.11 1.78
C ARG A 126 -22.20 10.46 0.38
N GLY A 127 -22.37 9.49 -0.50
CA GLY A 127 -22.95 9.70 -1.84
C GLY A 127 -21.99 9.55 -3.01
N GLY A 128 -20.86 8.84 -2.86
CA GLY A 128 -20.05 8.43 -4.01
C GLY A 128 -18.59 8.07 -3.71
N ARG A 129 -17.93 7.45 -4.70
CA ARG A 129 -16.59 6.83 -4.60
C ARG A 129 -15.42 7.79 -4.29
N LEU A 130 -15.63 9.10 -4.28
CA LEU A 130 -14.59 10.13 -4.13
C LEU A 130 -15.05 11.28 -3.23
N SER A 131 -15.94 11.00 -2.28
CA SER A 131 -16.39 12.03 -1.36
C SER A 131 -15.22 12.49 -0.48
N THR A 132 -14.97 13.81 -0.48
CA THR A 132 -13.94 14.44 0.36
C THR A 132 -14.23 14.19 1.84
N GLY A 133 -13.29 14.41 2.76
CA GLY A 133 -13.58 14.35 4.21
C GLY A 133 -13.86 12.95 4.79
N CYS A 134 -13.66 11.88 4.02
CA CYS A 134 -13.80 10.49 4.46
C CYS A 134 -12.47 9.81 4.79
N GLY A 135 -11.33 10.51 4.71
CA GLY A 135 -10.03 9.93 5.05
C GLY A 135 -9.92 9.65 6.55
N LEU A 136 -9.05 8.72 6.94
CA LEU A 136 -8.88 8.29 8.33
C LEU A 136 -8.65 9.47 9.31
N SER A 137 -7.89 10.49 8.89
CA SER A 137 -7.66 11.69 9.70
C SER A 137 -8.95 12.48 9.95
N ASP A 138 -9.78 12.67 8.91
CA ASP A 138 -11.03 13.41 9.01
C ASP A 138 -12.05 12.63 9.86
N LEU A 139 -12.18 11.32 9.63
CA LEU A 139 -13.09 10.48 10.39
C LEU A 139 -12.67 10.34 11.85
N ALA A 140 -11.36 10.20 12.14
CA ALA A 140 -10.86 10.17 13.51
C ALA A 140 -11.16 11.47 14.26
N TRP A 141 -10.98 12.62 13.61
CA TRP A 141 -11.30 13.90 14.21
C TRP A 141 -12.80 14.01 14.54
N GLU A 142 -13.66 13.68 13.59
CA GLU A 142 -15.11 13.89 13.74
C GLU A 142 -15.81 12.88 14.64
N ASN A 143 -15.29 11.64 14.74
CA ASN A 143 -15.92 10.59 15.55
C ASN A 143 -15.23 10.41 16.91
N LEU A 144 -13.94 10.73 17.03
CA LEU A 144 -13.17 10.50 18.27
C LEU A 144 -12.66 11.80 18.91
N GLY A 145 -12.65 12.93 18.19
CA GLY A 145 -11.98 14.16 18.64
C GLY A 145 -10.46 14.05 18.66
N VAL A 146 -9.89 13.02 18.00
CA VAL A 146 -8.46 12.72 18.02
C VAL A 146 -7.81 13.10 16.69
N ARG A 147 -6.68 13.80 16.76
CA ARG A 147 -5.84 14.06 15.58
C ARG A 147 -4.96 12.85 15.28
N ARG A 148 -5.00 12.37 14.03
CA ARG A 148 -4.06 11.38 13.53
C ARG A 148 -2.63 11.92 13.61
N ARG A 149 -1.70 11.09 14.11
CA ARG A 149 -0.28 11.45 14.26
C ARG A 149 0.45 11.57 12.93
N LYS A 150 0.08 10.75 11.94
CA LYS A 150 0.61 10.81 10.57
C LYS A 150 0.32 12.18 9.96
N PRO A 151 1.34 12.97 9.54
CA PRO A 151 1.13 14.28 8.95
C PRO A 151 0.22 14.20 7.74
N HIS A 152 -0.84 15.00 7.71
CA HIS A 152 -1.62 15.22 6.50
C HIS A 152 -0.73 16.03 5.55
N ILE A 153 -0.17 15.38 4.52
CA ILE A 153 0.44 16.10 3.40
C ILE A 153 -0.64 16.19 2.33
N PRO A 154 -1.26 17.36 2.09
CA PRO A 154 -2.15 17.55 0.96
C PRO A 154 -1.45 17.15 -0.32
N ASP A 155 -2.12 16.38 -1.17
CA ASP A 155 -1.61 16.02 -2.51
C ASP A 155 -1.26 17.27 -3.35
N MET A 156 -1.82 18.43 -3.03
CA MET A 156 -1.57 19.71 -3.70
C MET A 156 -0.40 20.56 -3.15
N LEU A 157 0.15 20.28 -1.96
CA LEU A 157 1.27 21.08 -1.40
C LEU A 157 2.65 20.54 -1.74
N ALA A 158 2.75 19.62 -2.70
CA ALA A 158 4.03 19.14 -3.21
C ALA A 158 4.91 20.24 -3.86
N GLY A 159 4.38 21.45 -4.10
CA GLY A 159 5.06 22.58 -4.73
C GLY A 159 5.35 23.82 -3.86
N GLY A 160 5.23 23.77 -2.53
CA GLY A 160 5.59 24.91 -1.65
C GLY A 160 7.11 25.09 -1.44
N PRO A 161 7.60 26.34 -1.19
CA PRO A 161 9.02 26.71 -1.23
C PRO A 161 9.84 26.36 0.01
N ALA A 162 9.26 25.73 1.04
CA ALA A 162 9.96 25.36 2.27
C ALA A 162 10.30 23.86 2.30
N PRO A 163 11.52 23.44 1.89
CA PRO A 163 12.01 22.06 2.00
C PRO A 163 12.16 21.55 3.45
N ASP A 164 12.01 22.44 4.43
CA ASP A 164 12.36 22.32 5.85
C ASP A 164 11.23 21.79 6.75
N LEU A 165 10.00 21.62 6.24
CA LEU A 165 8.83 21.11 7.00
C LEU A 165 8.37 19.69 6.59
N ARG A 166 9.12 18.98 5.75
CA ARG A 166 8.71 17.66 5.24
C ARG A 166 9.14 16.54 6.20
N VAL A 167 8.33 16.27 7.23
CA VAL A 167 8.39 15.02 8.00
C VAL A 167 8.20 13.86 7.01
N GLY A 168 9.17 12.95 6.96
CA GLY A 168 9.11 11.80 6.05
C GLY A 168 7.97 10.86 6.48
N ARG A 169 7.24 10.29 5.52
CA ARG A 169 6.27 9.22 5.82
C ARG A 169 6.91 7.99 6.52
N GLY A 170 8.24 7.83 6.45
CA GLY A 170 8.99 6.71 7.01
C GLY A 170 9.07 6.66 8.55
N ASP A 171 8.81 7.78 9.23
CA ASP A 171 8.87 7.83 10.71
C ASP A 171 7.53 7.47 11.38
N HIS A 172 6.46 7.33 10.59
CA HIS A 172 5.15 6.93 11.12
C HIS A 172 5.05 5.42 11.21
N ASP A 173 4.55 4.88 12.32
CA ASP A 173 4.34 3.44 12.49
C ASP A 173 2.94 3.06 11.98
N PRO A 174 2.79 2.17 10.98
CA PRO A 174 1.49 1.79 10.44
C PRO A 174 0.59 1.13 11.49
N ARG A 175 1.15 0.58 12.58
CA ARG A 175 0.36 0.06 13.71
C ARG A 175 -0.43 1.16 14.42
N GLU A 176 0.05 2.39 14.43
CA GLU A 176 -0.70 3.52 15.02
C GLU A 176 -1.97 3.82 14.23
N ASP A 177 -1.92 3.72 12.89
CA ASP A 177 -3.10 3.92 12.04
C ASP A 177 -4.08 2.75 12.19
N ALA A 178 -3.58 1.52 12.28
CA ALA A 178 -4.41 0.34 12.58
C ALA A 178 -5.08 0.44 13.97
N ALA A 179 -4.38 0.93 14.99
CA ALA A 179 -4.94 1.15 16.32
C ALA A 179 -5.97 2.30 16.37
N LEU A 180 -5.70 3.39 15.63
CA LEU A 180 -6.65 4.48 15.45
C LEU A 180 -7.92 3.99 14.75
N LEU A 181 -7.76 3.17 13.71
CA LEU A 181 -8.87 2.54 13.00
C LEU A 181 -9.67 1.61 13.93
N ALA A 182 -9.03 0.86 14.82
CA ALA A 182 -9.71 0.04 15.81
C ALA A 182 -10.64 0.86 16.71
N SER A 183 -10.15 2.02 17.17
CA SER A 183 -10.92 2.95 17.99
C SER A 183 -12.07 3.59 17.20
N LEU A 184 -11.81 4.02 15.96
CA LEU A 184 -12.82 4.56 15.06
C LEU A 184 -13.94 3.55 14.79
N TRP A 185 -13.56 2.32 14.42
CA TRP A 185 -14.49 1.23 14.15
C TRP A 185 -15.36 0.93 15.37
N GLN A 186 -14.77 0.81 16.56
CA GLN A 186 -15.53 0.59 17.79
C GLN A 186 -16.55 1.71 18.01
N THR A 187 -16.13 2.97 17.91
CA THR A 187 -17.02 4.11 18.13
C THR A 187 -18.17 4.12 17.14
N VAL A 188 -17.90 3.88 15.85
CA VAL A 188 -18.93 3.85 14.80
C VAL A 188 -19.91 2.68 15.01
N VAL A 189 -19.42 1.50 15.38
CA VAL A 189 -20.26 0.33 15.63
C VAL A 189 -21.12 0.49 16.90
N THR A 190 -20.57 1.10 17.96
CA THR A 190 -21.29 1.30 19.23
C THR A 190 -22.29 2.44 19.18
N SER A 191 -21.93 3.56 18.55
CA SER A 191 -22.83 4.71 18.41
C SER A 191 -23.89 4.47 17.36
N GLY A 192 -23.62 3.59 16.38
CA GLY A 192 -24.47 3.41 15.21
C GLY A 192 -24.51 4.66 14.33
N VAL A 193 -23.51 5.54 14.40
CA VAL A 193 -23.44 6.77 13.62
C VAL A 193 -22.04 6.92 13.04
N LEU A 194 -21.98 7.31 11.76
CA LEU A 194 -20.74 7.75 11.12
C LEU A 194 -20.81 9.25 10.85
N ALA A 195 -19.87 10.01 11.41
CA ALA A 195 -19.67 11.42 11.12
C ALA A 195 -18.47 11.65 10.17
N TRP A 196 -18.52 12.69 9.36
CA TRP A 196 -17.42 13.10 8.46
C TRP A 196 -17.27 14.61 8.40
N GLY A 197 -16.05 15.04 8.10
CA GLY A 197 -15.68 16.45 8.10
C GLY A 197 -15.89 17.10 6.74
N SER A 198 -15.63 18.41 6.69
CA SER A 198 -15.57 19.14 5.43
C SER A 198 -14.40 18.74 4.52
N GLY A 199 -13.46 17.93 5.03
CA GLY A 199 -12.21 17.59 4.39
C GLY A 199 -11.25 18.79 4.46
N LEU A 200 -10.07 18.58 5.05
CA LEU A 200 -9.07 19.63 5.28
C LEU A 200 -8.65 20.43 4.03
N THR A 201 -8.99 19.96 2.81
CA THR A 201 -8.45 20.49 1.56
C THR A 201 -9.48 20.71 0.44
N ALA A 202 -10.79 20.52 0.67
CA ALA A 202 -11.75 20.51 -0.45
C ALA A 202 -13.21 20.94 -0.18
N GLY A 203 -13.51 21.65 0.92
CA GLY A 203 -14.78 22.39 1.07
C GLY A 203 -16.07 21.54 1.01
N GLY A 204 -16.02 20.27 1.41
CA GLY A 204 -17.21 19.43 1.52
C GLY A 204 -18.09 19.85 2.70
N ALA A 205 -19.37 19.48 2.69
CA ALA A 205 -20.24 19.67 3.85
C ALA A 205 -19.89 18.66 4.96
N LYS A 206 -19.72 19.15 6.19
CA LYS A 206 -19.74 18.30 7.39
C LYS A 206 -21.09 17.59 7.47
N GLY A 207 -21.09 16.35 7.92
CA GLY A 207 -22.32 15.58 8.01
C GLY A 207 -22.17 14.34 8.87
N SER A 208 -23.30 13.69 9.12
CA SER A 208 -23.37 12.43 9.82
C SER A 208 -24.55 11.63 9.30
N VAL A 209 -24.46 10.31 9.40
CA VAL A 209 -25.55 9.41 9.03
C VAL A 209 -25.71 8.31 10.07
N PRO A 210 -26.95 7.98 10.48
CA PRO A 210 -27.20 6.78 11.26
C PRO A 210 -26.93 5.52 10.41
N LEU A 211 -26.35 4.52 11.02
CA LEU A 211 -26.09 3.23 10.42
C LEU A 211 -27.33 2.33 10.55
N THR A 212 -27.67 1.67 9.45
CA THR A 212 -28.70 0.63 9.44
C THR A 212 -28.14 -0.65 10.04
N ALA A 213 -29.02 -1.61 10.37
CA ALA A 213 -28.61 -2.94 10.79
C ALA A 213 -27.67 -3.61 9.76
N GLU A 214 -27.93 -3.44 8.47
CA GLU A 214 -27.09 -3.98 7.40
C GLU A 214 -25.67 -3.40 7.43
N HIS A 215 -25.51 -2.09 7.70
CA HIS A 215 -24.18 -1.48 7.83
C HIS A 215 -23.41 -2.04 9.03
N ILE A 216 -24.09 -2.30 10.15
CA ILE A 216 -23.48 -2.92 11.33
C ILE A 216 -23.10 -4.39 11.05
N GLU A 217 -23.95 -5.12 10.33
CA GLU A 217 -23.65 -6.49 9.90
C GLU A 217 -22.44 -6.55 8.95
N GLU A 218 -22.27 -5.57 8.06
CA GLU A 218 -21.07 -5.43 7.23
C GLU A 218 -19.82 -5.14 8.07
N LEU A 219 -19.88 -4.15 8.97
CA LEU A 219 -18.76 -3.76 9.82
C LEU A 219 -18.33 -4.88 10.79
N THR A 220 -19.25 -5.76 11.17
CA THR A 220 -19.02 -6.91 12.06
C THR A 220 -18.82 -8.23 11.30
N GLY A 221 -18.79 -8.20 9.96
CA GLY A 221 -18.50 -9.37 9.14
C GLY A 221 -19.59 -10.43 9.07
N ARG A 222 -20.80 -10.15 9.60
CA ARG A 222 -21.98 -11.01 9.45
C ARG A 222 -22.51 -10.96 8.02
N ARG A 223 -22.30 -9.83 7.35
CA ARG A 223 -22.57 -9.62 5.93
C ARG A 223 -21.28 -9.23 5.22
N ALA A 224 -21.05 -9.77 4.03
CA ALA A 224 -19.94 -9.31 3.20
C ALA A 224 -20.24 -7.92 2.63
N GLN A 225 -19.26 -7.03 2.64
CA GLN A 225 -19.39 -5.74 1.95
C GLN A 225 -19.61 -5.95 0.44
N PRO A 226 -20.50 -5.17 -0.20
CA PRO A 226 -20.72 -5.28 -1.64
C PRO A 226 -19.45 -4.96 -2.44
N GLU A 227 -18.53 -4.16 -1.91
CA GLU A 227 -17.25 -3.87 -2.57
C GLU A 227 -16.32 -5.09 -2.67
N ASN A 228 -16.48 -6.08 -1.81
CA ASN A 228 -15.73 -7.33 -1.95
C ASN A 228 -16.20 -8.07 -3.21
N GLN A 229 -17.48 -7.97 -3.55
CA GLN A 229 -18.05 -8.57 -4.75
C GLN A 229 -17.55 -7.82 -5.99
N GLY A 230 -17.02 -8.58 -6.95
CA GLY A 230 -16.45 -7.99 -8.14
C GLY A 230 -15.20 -7.14 -7.88
N TRP A 231 -14.58 -7.16 -6.69
CA TRP A 231 -13.31 -6.46 -6.45
C TRP A 231 -12.27 -6.86 -7.49
N ARG A 232 -12.12 -8.17 -7.75
CA ARG A 232 -11.27 -8.66 -8.84
C ARG A 232 -11.67 -8.03 -10.16
N SER A 233 -12.95 -8.13 -10.54
CA SER A 233 -13.51 -7.55 -11.78
C SER A 233 -13.20 -6.05 -11.93
N ARG A 234 -13.29 -5.29 -10.84
CA ARG A 234 -13.00 -3.86 -10.78
C ARG A 234 -11.51 -3.58 -10.84
N LEU A 235 -10.68 -4.37 -10.17
CA LEU A 235 -9.22 -4.31 -10.34
C LEU A 235 -8.82 -4.57 -11.81
N ARG A 236 -9.58 -5.44 -12.53
CA ARG A 236 -9.44 -5.62 -13.99
C ARG A 236 -9.89 -4.37 -14.76
N ALA A 237 -10.99 -3.75 -14.37
CA ALA A 237 -11.60 -2.67 -15.15
C ALA A 237 -10.92 -1.30 -14.91
N GLU A 238 -10.61 -0.97 -13.67
CA GLU A 238 -10.30 0.38 -13.17
C GLU A 238 -8.77 0.59 -13.05
N GLY A 239 -8.01 0.15 -14.05
CA GLY A 239 -6.55 0.25 -14.12
C GLY A 239 -5.95 1.67 -14.04
N THR A 240 -6.61 2.67 -13.45
CA THR A 240 -6.08 4.01 -13.13
C THR A 240 -6.73 4.60 -11.88
N TYR A 241 -6.01 5.48 -11.18
CA TYR A 241 -6.57 6.52 -10.31
C TYR A 241 -6.80 7.72 -11.24
N HIS A 242 -8.01 8.27 -11.25
CA HIS A 242 -8.53 9.33 -12.14
C HIS A 242 -9.18 8.86 -13.46
N GLU A 243 -10.51 9.00 -13.50
CA GLU A 243 -11.30 9.05 -14.72
C GLU A 243 -11.28 10.48 -15.27
N THR A 244 -10.85 10.64 -16.53
CA THR A 244 -11.43 11.51 -17.56
C THR A 244 -10.64 11.25 -18.84
N GLY A 245 -11.07 10.29 -19.66
CA GLY A 245 -10.45 10.05 -20.96
C GLY A 245 -10.91 8.75 -21.60
N GLN A 246 -11.70 8.87 -22.67
CA GLN A 246 -12.01 7.75 -23.55
C GLN A 246 -10.70 7.21 -24.17
N GLY A 247 -10.38 5.96 -23.84
CA GLY A 247 -9.14 5.32 -24.29
C GLY A 247 -9.00 3.90 -23.75
N ARG A 248 -10.02 3.05 -23.97
CA ARG A 248 -9.96 1.62 -23.64
C ARG A 248 -8.94 0.93 -24.55
N SER A 249 -7.86 0.35 -24.01
CA SER A 249 -7.30 -0.89 -24.58
C SER A 249 -6.35 -1.67 -23.64
N ARG A 250 -6.63 -2.98 -23.55
CA ARG A 250 -5.76 -4.14 -23.24
C ARG A 250 -4.97 -4.19 -21.91
N VAL A 251 -4.46 -3.08 -21.37
CA VAL A 251 -3.66 -3.02 -20.12
C VAL A 251 -4.52 -3.32 -18.88
N GLN A 252 -5.80 -2.92 -18.92
CA GLN A 252 -6.85 -3.24 -17.93
C GLN A 252 -6.96 -4.76 -17.68
N ARG A 253 -6.76 -5.60 -18.71
CA ARG A 253 -6.84 -7.06 -18.57
C ARG A 253 -5.67 -7.71 -17.82
N LEU A 254 -4.67 -6.97 -17.34
CA LEU A 254 -3.39 -7.55 -16.87
C LEU A 254 -3.05 -7.31 -15.40
N ILE A 255 -3.88 -6.54 -14.70
CA ILE A 255 -3.95 -6.53 -13.22
C ILE A 255 -4.98 -7.58 -12.73
N ALA A 256 -5.59 -8.29 -13.66
CA ALA A 256 -6.89 -8.89 -13.53
C ALA A 256 -6.92 -10.39 -13.21
N ALA A 257 -5.90 -11.13 -13.63
CA ALA A 257 -5.76 -12.57 -13.43
C ALA A 257 -4.32 -12.82 -12.98
N ASP A 258 -4.05 -14.03 -12.50
CA ASP A 258 -2.74 -14.48 -11.98
C ASP A 258 -1.56 -13.72 -12.57
N LEU A 259 -0.67 -13.24 -11.69
CA LEU A 259 0.52 -12.48 -12.06
C LEU A 259 1.18 -13.11 -13.29
N PRO A 260 1.27 -12.40 -14.43
CA PRO A 260 1.68 -13.03 -15.69
C PRO A 260 3.13 -13.45 -15.56
N SER A 261 3.46 -14.74 -15.75
CA SER A 261 4.79 -15.31 -15.52
C SER A 261 5.91 -14.31 -15.78
N PRO A 262 6.77 -14.01 -14.80
CA PRO A 262 7.75 -12.94 -14.94
C PRO A 262 8.94 -13.36 -15.82
N THR A 263 8.77 -14.30 -16.76
CA THR A 263 9.84 -14.87 -17.58
C THR A 263 10.70 -13.79 -18.21
N VAL A 264 10.11 -12.78 -18.84
CA VAL A 264 10.88 -11.67 -19.46
C VAL A 264 11.68 -10.86 -18.42
N ILE A 265 11.15 -10.67 -17.22
CA ILE A 265 11.84 -9.98 -16.11
C ILE A 265 12.95 -10.88 -15.57
N ARG A 266 12.68 -12.19 -15.49
CA ARG A 266 13.62 -13.21 -15.03
C ARG A 266 14.80 -13.34 -15.97
N ASP A 267 14.58 -13.39 -17.28
CA ASP A 267 15.66 -13.45 -18.28
C ASP A 267 16.60 -12.23 -18.14
N LEU A 268 16.03 -11.04 -17.91
CA LEU A 268 16.83 -9.84 -17.64
C LEU A 268 17.61 -9.98 -16.32
N ALA A 269 16.97 -10.44 -15.25
CA ALA A 269 17.62 -10.65 -13.97
C ALA A 269 18.77 -11.66 -14.07
N GLU A 270 18.56 -12.81 -14.73
CA GLU A 270 19.56 -13.85 -14.94
C GLU A 270 20.77 -13.35 -15.73
N ARG A 271 20.55 -12.49 -16.73
CA ARG A 271 21.64 -11.84 -17.48
C ARG A 271 22.44 -10.87 -16.61
N LEU A 272 21.76 -10.08 -15.77
CA LEU A 272 22.43 -9.18 -14.81
C LEU A 272 23.18 -9.96 -13.73
N GLN A 273 22.70 -11.15 -13.35
CA GLN A 273 23.40 -12.08 -12.45
C GLN A 273 24.68 -12.63 -13.09
N HIS A 274 24.62 -13.05 -14.36
CA HIS A 274 25.81 -13.48 -15.11
C HIS A 274 26.85 -12.36 -15.25
N ALA A 275 26.40 -11.11 -15.37
CA ALA A 275 27.27 -9.93 -15.38
C ALA A 275 27.82 -9.54 -13.99
N GLY A 276 27.46 -10.27 -12.93
CA GLY A 276 27.87 -9.97 -11.55
C GLY A 276 27.22 -8.71 -10.96
N LEU A 277 26.14 -8.21 -11.56
CA LEU A 277 25.45 -6.98 -11.13
C LEU A 277 24.32 -7.25 -10.14
N LEU A 278 23.82 -8.48 -10.06
CA LEU A 278 22.81 -8.92 -9.09
C LEU A 278 23.33 -10.11 -8.28
N PRO A 279 22.77 -10.40 -7.10
CA PRO A 279 23.13 -11.58 -6.31
C PRO A 279 22.98 -12.88 -7.11
N ALA A 280 23.95 -13.79 -6.99
CA ALA A 280 23.98 -15.04 -7.77
C ALA A 280 22.81 -16.00 -7.47
N ARG A 281 22.09 -15.83 -6.36
CA ARG A 281 20.91 -16.65 -6.04
C ARG A 281 19.74 -16.32 -6.96
N ARG A 282 18.93 -17.31 -7.31
CA ARG A 282 17.71 -17.10 -8.08
C ARG A 282 16.74 -16.15 -7.35
N LEU A 283 16.23 -15.15 -8.07
CA LEU A 283 15.22 -14.23 -7.55
C LEU A 283 13.83 -14.88 -7.61
N SER A 284 13.00 -14.65 -6.58
CA SER A 284 11.62 -15.13 -6.56
C SER A 284 10.70 -14.23 -7.39
N ASP A 285 9.52 -14.73 -7.77
CA ASP A 285 8.57 -13.96 -8.58
C ASP A 285 8.10 -12.69 -7.86
N GLU A 286 7.91 -12.76 -6.54
CA GLU A 286 7.62 -11.59 -5.72
C GLU A 286 8.74 -10.55 -5.81
N GLU A 287 10.01 -10.94 -5.82
CA GLU A 287 11.15 -10.02 -5.95
C GLU A 287 11.16 -9.34 -7.31
N LEU A 288 10.89 -10.11 -8.37
CA LEU A 288 10.82 -9.60 -9.74
C LEU A 288 9.66 -8.59 -9.89
N TYR A 289 8.50 -8.88 -9.32
CA TYR A 289 7.36 -7.95 -9.36
C TYR A 289 7.50 -6.77 -8.41
N THR A 290 8.17 -6.96 -7.28
CA THR A 290 8.53 -5.87 -6.37
C THR A 290 9.40 -4.87 -7.12
N ALA A 291 10.40 -5.34 -7.87
CA ALA A 291 11.21 -4.48 -8.74
C ALA A 291 10.35 -3.70 -9.75
N CYS A 292 9.30 -4.31 -10.33
CA CYS A 292 8.36 -3.57 -11.17
C CYS A 292 7.59 -2.47 -10.40
N GLN A 293 7.21 -2.69 -9.14
CA GLN A 293 6.58 -1.64 -8.32
C GLN A 293 7.51 -0.45 -8.04
N TRP A 294 8.81 -0.72 -7.81
CA TRP A 294 9.83 0.30 -7.62
C TRP A 294 10.00 1.23 -8.84
N MET A 295 9.59 0.79 -10.04
CA MET A 295 9.62 1.63 -11.23
C MET A 295 8.59 2.76 -11.20
N GLY A 296 7.48 2.60 -10.48
CA GLY A 296 6.35 3.52 -10.55
C GLY A 296 5.11 2.89 -11.19
N TYR A 297 3.92 3.37 -10.82
CA TYR A 297 2.64 2.82 -11.28
C TYR A 297 2.57 2.70 -12.81
N GLY A 298 2.78 3.79 -13.54
CA GLY A 298 2.65 3.81 -15.00
C GLY A 298 3.63 2.87 -15.70
N GLN A 299 4.88 2.80 -15.23
CA GLN A 299 5.91 1.93 -15.82
C GLN A 299 5.70 0.46 -15.48
N ASN A 300 5.28 0.16 -14.25
CA ASN A 300 4.88 -1.19 -13.84
C ASN A 300 3.75 -1.73 -14.74
N LEU A 301 2.73 -0.90 -14.97
CA LEU A 301 1.64 -1.25 -15.88
C LEU A 301 2.11 -1.50 -17.31
N ASP A 302 3.02 -0.67 -17.85
CA ASP A 302 3.56 -0.87 -19.21
C ASP A 302 4.35 -2.18 -19.31
N VAL A 303 5.20 -2.49 -18.31
CA VAL A 303 5.94 -3.77 -18.25
C VAL A 303 4.97 -4.95 -18.29
N ARG A 304 3.95 -4.97 -17.43
CA ARG A 304 2.95 -6.05 -17.40
C ARG A 304 2.15 -6.14 -18.69
N SER A 305 1.77 -4.98 -19.24
CA SER A 305 1.07 -4.85 -20.53
C SER A 305 1.82 -5.47 -21.69
N ARG A 306 3.15 -5.36 -21.65
CA ARG A 306 4.02 -5.93 -22.68
C ARG A 306 4.18 -7.42 -22.48
N ILE A 307 4.50 -7.88 -21.27
CA ILE A 307 4.69 -9.30 -20.94
C ILE A 307 3.48 -10.13 -21.36
N ALA A 308 2.29 -9.75 -20.90
CA ALA A 308 1.12 -10.55 -21.20
C ALA A 308 0.53 -10.29 -22.59
N GLY A 309 0.99 -9.24 -23.28
CA GLY A 309 0.75 -9.05 -24.70
C GLY A 309 1.76 -9.78 -25.59
N GLY A 310 2.74 -10.50 -25.03
CA GLY A 310 3.84 -11.13 -25.78
C GLY A 310 4.77 -10.12 -26.48
N ARG A 311 4.78 -8.85 -26.03
CA ARG A 311 5.59 -7.79 -26.63
C ARG A 311 6.90 -7.61 -25.86
N PRO A 312 8.02 -7.31 -26.55
CA PRO A 312 9.28 -7.03 -25.88
C PRO A 312 9.21 -5.73 -25.06
N LEU A 313 10.02 -5.68 -23.99
CA LEU A 313 10.28 -4.46 -23.23
C LEU A 313 11.10 -3.49 -24.08
N THR A 314 10.71 -2.20 -24.08
CA THR A 314 11.50 -1.15 -24.71
C THR A 314 12.85 -1.01 -24.00
N LYS A 315 13.85 -0.45 -24.69
CA LYS A 315 15.15 -0.14 -24.09
C LYS A 315 15.02 0.68 -22.80
N ALA A 316 14.15 1.69 -22.80
CA ALA A 316 13.90 2.53 -21.63
C ALA A 316 13.33 1.74 -20.45
N LEU A 317 12.37 0.83 -20.70
CA LEU A 317 11.82 -0.04 -19.67
C LEU A 317 12.85 -1.06 -19.16
N ARG A 318 13.66 -1.66 -20.04
CA ARG A 318 14.74 -2.57 -19.64
C ARG A 318 15.72 -1.87 -18.72
N HIS A 319 16.15 -0.65 -19.07
CA HIS A 319 17.05 0.16 -18.24
C HIS A 319 16.46 0.46 -16.87
N ARG A 320 15.21 0.92 -16.83
CA ARG A 320 14.56 1.25 -15.58
C ARG A 320 14.28 0.02 -14.72
N LEU A 321 13.93 -1.11 -15.31
CA LEU A 321 13.72 -2.37 -14.64
C LEU A 321 15.03 -2.95 -14.08
N ALA A 322 16.14 -2.87 -14.83
CA ALA A 322 17.45 -3.28 -14.34
C ALA A 322 17.89 -2.46 -13.13
N GLN A 323 17.67 -1.14 -13.17
CA GLN A 323 17.88 -0.28 -12.00
C GLN A 323 17.01 -0.73 -10.82
N ALA A 324 15.71 -0.95 -11.04
CA ALA A 324 14.81 -1.35 -9.97
C ALA A 324 15.12 -2.74 -9.39
N LEU A 325 15.58 -3.69 -10.22
CA LEU A 325 16.08 -5.01 -9.77
C LEU A 325 17.34 -4.87 -8.91
N TRP A 326 18.24 -3.97 -9.27
CA TRP A 326 19.42 -3.69 -8.47
C TRP A 326 19.04 -3.06 -7.14
N GLU A 327 18.20 -2.02 -7.15
CA GLU A 327 17.73 -1.32 -5.94
C GLU A 327 16.97 -2.26 -5.00
N SER A 328 16.14 -3.19 -5.53
CA SER A 328 15.39 -4.15 -4.70
C SER A 328 16.24 -5.29 -4.13
N THR A 329 17.44 -5.51 -4.67
CA THR A 329 18.37 -6.56 -4.20
C THR A 329 19.50 -6.04 -3.31
N HIS A 330 19.64 -4.71 -3.19
CA HIS A 330 20.62 -4.02 -2.34
C HIS A 330 19.95 -3.03 -1.37
N PRO A 331 18.98 -3.49 -0.54
CA PRO A 331 18.22 -2.60 0.35
C PRO A 331 19.10 -1.86 1.37
N GLU A 332 20.20 -2.46 1.81
CA GLU A 332 21.17 -1.84 2.71
C GLU A 332 21.82 -0.60 2.09
N TRP A 333 22.12 -0.64 0.79
CA TRP A 333 22.70 0.49 0.07
C TRP A 333 21.67 1.61 -0.07
N ILE A 334 20.43 1.26 -0.40
CA ILE A 334 19.32 2.20 -0.52
C ILE A 334 19.04 2.88 0.81
N ASN A 335 19.01 2.12 1.91
CA ASN A 335 18.86 2.65 3.25
C ASN A 335 20.03 3.56 3.65
N ALA A 336 21.27 3.19 3.32
CA ALA A 336 22.43 4.03 3.56
C ALA A 336 22.33 5.37 2.81
N LEU A 337 21.90 5.36 1.54
CA LEU A 337 21.68 6.58 0.76
C LEU A 337 20.63 7.49 1.40
N PHE A 338 19.48 6.92 1.82
CA PHE A 338 18.41 7.69 2.46
C PHE A 338 18.83 8.27 3.82
N ASN A 339 19.46 7.45 4.66
CA ASN A 339 19.95 7.88 5.97
C ASN A 339 20.99 9.00 5.82
N MET A 340 21.98 8.81 4.93
CA MET A 340 23.01 9.82 4.71
C MET A 340 22.44 11.10 4.11
N ARG A 341 21.43 11.04 3.24
CA ARG A 341 20.74 12.24 2.74
C ARG A 341 20.09 13.06 3.86
N SER A 342 19.47 12.38 4.83
CA SER A 342 18.84 13.05 5.98
C SER A 342 19.88 13.75 6.85
N VAL A 343 20.96 13.03 7.20
CA VAL A 343 22.01 13.52 8.11
C VAL A 343 22.98 14.50 7.43
N ALA A 344 23.15 14.43 6.11
CA ALA A 344 23.96 15.36 5.31
C ALA A 344 23.49 16.82 5.43
N ARG A 345 22.25 17.05 5.87
CA ARG A 345 21.69 18.38 6.11
C ARG A 345 22.33 19.10 7.29
N THR A 346 22.86 18.35 8.24
CA THR A 346 23.37 18.89 9.52
C THR A 346 24.82 18.48 9.77
N SER A 347 25.45 17.73 8.86
CA SER A 347 26.81 17.23 9.02
C SER A 347 27.60 17.23 7.71
N ALA A 348 28.72 17.96 7.69
CA ALA A 348 29.65 17.98 6.56
C ALA A 348 30.23 16.59 6.24
N ARG A 349 30.50 15.78 7.27
CA ARG A 349 30.96 14.40 7.10
C ARG A 349 29.90 13.53 6.42
N ALA A 350 28.64 13.67 6.82
CA ALA A 350 27.53 12.95 6.18
C ALA A 350 27.29 13.45 4.74
N PHE A 351 27.50 14.74 4.47
CA PHE A 351 27.42 15.29 3.12
C PHE A 351 28.47 14.69 2.18
N VAL A 352 29.73 14.58 2.60
CA VAL A 352 30.78 13.91 1.82
C VAL A 352 30.41 12.46 1.53
N LYS A 353 29.94 11.72 2.55
CA LYS A 353 29.51 10.32 2.37
C LYS A 353 28.28 10.20 1.44
N PHE A 354 27.35 11.14 1.51
CA PHE A 354 26.22 11.20 0.58
C PHE A 354 26.68 11.45 -0.87
N GLN A 355 27.64 12.36 -1.10
CA GLN A 355 28.22 12.59 -2.43
C GLN A 355 28.92 11.34 -2.98
N GLN A 356 29.65 10.60 -2.14
CA GLN A 356 30.27 9.33 -2.52
C GLN A 356 29.22 8.30 -2.97
N LEU A 357 28.14 8.14 -2.21
CA LEU A 357 27.02 7.26 -2.58
C LEU A 357 26.35 7.70 -3.88
N MET A 358 26.19 9.00 -4.13
CA MET A 358 25.64 9.50 -5.39
C MET A 358 26.55 9.21 -6.61
N GLN A 359 27.87 9.31 -6.43
CA GLN A 359 28.84 8.95 -7.47
C GLN A 359 28.81 7.44 -7.75
N GLU A 360 28.77 6.63 -6.70
CA GLU A 360 28.62 5.18 -6.80
C GLU A 360 27.33 4.80 -7.54
N GLN A 361 26.21 5.45 -7.21
CA GLN A 361 24.93 5.25 -7.90
C GLN A 361 25.05 5.51 -9.41
N SER A 362 25.78 6.55 -9.78
CA SER A 362 25.99 6.92 -11.18
C SER A 362 26.84 5.88 -11.91
N ARG A 363 27.87 5.32 -11.26
CA ARG A 363 28.68 4.21 -11.80
C ARG A 363 27.86 2.95 -11.98
N ILE A 364 27.06 2.57 -10.97
CA ILE A 364 26.15 1.41 -11.04
C ILE A 364 25.17 1.57 -12.20
N ARG A 365 24.55 2.75 -12.36
CA ARG A 365 23.65 3.02 -13.49
C ARG A 365 24.35 2.91 -14.84
N ALA A 366 25.59 3.38 -14.95
CA ALA A 366 26.38 3.23 -16.17
C ALA A 366 26.69 1.75 -16.49
N HIS A 367 27.06 0.95 -15.48
CA HIS A 367 27.29 -0.48 -15.65
C HIS A 367 26.02 -1.23 -16.05
N LEU A 368 24.88 -0.92 -15.41
CA LEU A 368 23.58 -1.49 -15.80
C LEU A 368 23.21 -1.11 -17.24
N ALA A 369 23.42 0.14 -17.63
CA ALA A 369 23.17 0.59 -19.00
C ALA A 369 24.05 -0.15 -20.01
N ALA A 370 25.35 -0.30 -19.73
CA ALA A 370 26.29 -1.02 -20.58
C ALA A 370 25.89 -2.50 -20.74
N ALA A 371 25.53 -3.16 -19.64
CA ALA A 371 25.05 -4.54 -19.67
C ALA A 371 23.79 -4.67 -20.54
N ILE A 372 22.84 -3.75 -20.43
CA ILE A 372 21.60 -3.78 -21.24
C ILE A 372 21.86 -3.50 -22.71
N HIS A 373 22.91 -2.75 -23.05
CA HIS A 373 23.28 -2.47 -24.43
C HIS A 373 23.86 -3.68 -25.16
N THR A 374 24.46 -4.60 -24.42
CA THR A 374 24.96 -5.88 -24.92
C THR A 374 23.88 -6.98 -24.97
N LEU A 375 22.63 -6.65 -24.61
CA LEU A 375 21.48 -7.54 -24.44
C LEU A 375 20.28 -7.16 -25.31
#